data_AF-A0A2H9T253-F1
#
_entry.id   AF-A0A2H9T253-F1
#
_cell.length_a   1.000
_cell.length_b   1.000
_cell.length_c   1.000
_cell.angle_alpha   90.00
_cell.angle_beta   90.00
_cell.angle_gamma   90.00
#
_symmetry.space_group_name_H-M   'P 1'
#
loop_
_entity.id
_entity.type
_entity.pdbx_description
1 polymer ?
#
loop_
_entity_poly.entity_id
_entity_poly.type
_entity_poly.pdbx_seq_one_letter_code
_entity_poly.pdbx_strand_id
1 'polypeptide(L)'
;MSKKFFDIFPPKYKQSSRPEDNITEQQSELPQLSPRKKIILGVAAFVFITGILLYFKLPRLNLEIWPQTDLLNLNEKIIIDKTVDKIDLENKIIPAEIIEEEKELWQEFSSTGSATKEGKAEGIIRLYNKYNPPTPISLKATTRFLSDSGKYFRAPDKIYIPVAQIKNGKVVPSSVDVKVEAIEAGDEYNIDPAKFSVPGLVGTPYYYSIYGESLASMKGGFAEDLRQVTQLDLQEAENNTTKKLLNDIESSLRNKISSEYILLDNAISKEVTEATPLVKAGATVEKFKFEAKAKARALVFKKSEL
;
A
#
# COMPACT_ATOMS: atom_id res chain seq x y z
N MET A 1 25.51 -100.78 -2.83
CA MET A 1 24.60 -99.62 -2.98
C MET A 1 23.64 -99.59 -1.80
N SER A 2 23.47 -98.39 -1.23
CA SER A 2 22.26 -97.83 -0.61
C SER A 2 21.49 -98.56 0.52
N LYS A 3 21.54 -97.90 1.69
CA LYS A 3 20.41 -97.36 2.52
C LYS A 3 19.42 -98.34 3.17
N LYS A 4 18.74 -98.07 4.30
CA LYS A 4 18.87 -97.22 5.52
C LYS A 4 17.53 -97.43 6.29
N PHE A 5 17.58 -97.48 7.63
CA PHE A 5 16.46 -97.41 8.63
C PHE A 5 15.52 -98.64 8.71
N PHE A 6 14.90 -99.05 9.84
CA PHE A 6 14.31 -98.39 11.04
C PHE A 6 14.46 -99.36 12.28
N ASP A 7 14.74 -98.89 13.50
CA ASP A 7 13.80 -98.58 14.63
C ASP A 7 13.50 -99.77 15.58
N ILE A 8 13.09 -99.44 16.82
CA ILE A 8 12.40 -100.24 17.87
C ILE A 8 13.21 -100.63 19.14
N PHE A 9 12.94 -99.88 20.23
CA PHE A 9 12.70 -100.22 21.66
C PHE A 9 13.70 -101.03 22.56
N PRO A 10 13.66 -100.83 23.91
CA PRO A 10 14.82 -100.86 24.81
C PRO A 10 15.00 -102.17 25.59
N PRO A 11 16.18 -102.42 26.20
CA PRO A 11 16.33 -103.48 27.18
C PRO A 11 16.30 -102.95 28.63
N LYS A 12 15.51 -103.64 29.45
CA LYS A 12 15.50 -103.62 30.92
C LYS A 12 16.91 -103.80 31.48
N TYR A 13 17.33 -102.92 32.39
CA TYR A 13 18.54 -103.17 33.16
C TYR A 13 18.28 -104.10 34.34
N LYS A 14 19.11 -105.13 34.35
CA LYS A 14 19.08 -106.33 35.19
C LYS A 14 19.87 -106.05 36.47
N GLN A 15 19.33 -106.47 37.61
CA GLN A 15 20.07 -106.56 38.87
C GLN A 15 21.30 -107.47 38.69
N SER A 16 22.45 -106.99 39.14
CA SER A 16 23.64 -107.81 39.40
C SER A 16 24.14 -107.54 40.80
N SER A 17 24.04 -108.55 41.65
CA SER A 17 24.67 -108.68 42.95
C SER A 17 26.18 -108.94 42.81
N ARG A 18 26.97 -108.38 43.71
CA ARG A 18 28.34 -108.79 44.08
C ARG A 18 28.73 -108.13 45.42
N PRO A 19 29.65 -108.71 46.19
CA PRO A 19 29.35 -109.49 47.39
C PRO A 19 29.63 -108.74 48.70
N GLU A 20 29.17 -109.34 49.79
CA GLU A 20 29.46 -108.99 51.18
C GLU A 20 30.96 -108.95 51.46
N ASP A 21 31.42 -107.82 51.98
CA ASP A 21 32.58 -107.75 52.88
C ASP A 21 32.13 -107.11 54.19
N ASN A 22 32.29 -107.87 55.26
CA ASN A 22 32.09 -107.44 56.64
C ASN A 22 33.08 -106.32 56.98
N ILE A 23 32.57 -105.14 57.32
CA ILE A 23 33.31 -104.14 58.08
C ILE A 23 32.64 -104.01 59.45
N THR A 24 33.43 -104.37 60.44
CA THR A 24 33.22 -104.38 61.89
C THR A 24 32.47 -103.16 62.43
N GLU A 25 31.57 -103.42 63.37
CA GLU A 25 30.92 -102.44 64.25
C GLU A 25 31.93 -101.45 64.87
N GLN A 26 31.65 -100.15 64.73
CA GLN A 26 32.07 -99.14 65.71
C GLN A 26 30.83 -98.42 66.22
N GLN A 27 30.50 -98.71 67.48
CA GLN A 27 29.53 -97.99 68.27
C GLN A 27 29.92 -96.51 68.39
N SER A 28 29.00 -95.61 68.05
CA SER A 28 28.97 -94.26 68.61
C SER A 28 27.56 -94.00 69.11
N GLU A 29 27.39 -94.02 70.43
CA GLU A 29 26.15 -93.66 71.11
C GLU A 29 25.74 -92.23 70.73
N LEU A 30 24.50 -92.06 70.25
CA LEU A 30 23.85 -90.75 70.22
C LEU A 30 23.57 -90.35 71.68
N PRO A 31 24.10 -89.22 72.18
CA PRO A 31 23.94 -88.84 73.57
C PRO A 31 22.46 -88.55 73.86
N GLN A 32 21.93 -89.19 74.92
CA GLN A 32 20.61 -88.90 75.44
C GLN A 32 20.59 -87.47 76.03
N LEU A 33 20.07 -86.51 75.25
CA LEU A 33 19.87 -85.13 75.68
C LEU A 33 18.68 -85.00 76.64
N SER A 34 18.87 -84.30 77.76
CA SER A 34 17.87 -84.07 78.81
C SER A 34 16.64 -83.26 78.32
N PRO A 35 15.44 -83.47 78.90
CA PRO A 35 14.17 -82.98 78.35
C PRO A 35 14.09 -81.45 78.19
N ARG A 36 14.81 -80.67 79.01
CA ARG A 36 14.90 -79.20 78.88
C ARG A 36 15.68 -78.75 77.64
N LYS A 37 16.71 -79.50 77.21
CA LYS A 37 17.52 -79.17 76.02
C LYS A 37 16.79 -79.48 74.71
N LYS A 38 15.89 -80.47 74.70
CA LYS A 38 15.02 -80.76 73.54
C LYS A 38 13.98 -79.66 73.29
N ILE A 39 13.45 -79.05 74.34
CA ILE A 39 12.50 -77.92 74.23
C ILE A 39 13.23 -76.67 73.69
N ILE A 40 14.43 -76.36 74.20
CA ILE A 40 15.21 -75.20 73.72
C ILE A 40 15.63 -75.40 72.25
N LEU A 41 16.04 -76.61 71.86
CA LEU A 41 16.39 -76.92 70.48
C LEU A 41 15.17 -76.85 69.54
N GLY A 42 13.99 -77.27 70.02
CA GLY A 42 12.74 -77.15 69.28
C GLY A 42 12.28 -75.70 69.09
N VAL A 43 12.40 -74.85 70.12
CA VAL A 43 12.09 -73.42 70.02
C VAL A 43 13.08 -72.70 69.11
N ALA A 44 14.38 -73.02 69.21
CA ALA A 44 15.39 -72.47 68.31
C ALA A 44 15.13 -72.87 66.84
N ALA A 45 14.78 -74.12 66.58
CA ALA A 45 14.41 -74.58 65.25
C ALA A 45 13.14 -73.87 64.74
N PHE A 46 12.14 -73.67 65.60
CA PHE A 46 10.91 -72.97 65.24
C PHE A 46 11.17 -71.49 64.89
N VAL A 47 11.98 -70.78 65.68
CA VAL A 47 12.41 -69.40 65.42
C VAL A 47 13.22 -69.31 64.13
N PHE A 48 14.07 -70.30 63.86
CA PHE A 48 14.85 -70.35 62.63
C PHE A 48 13.96 -70.58 61.39
N ILE A 49 13.00 -71.50 61.48
CA ILE A 49 12.05 -71.79 60.40
C ILE A 49 11.11 -70.60 60.15
N THR A 50 10.64 -69.93 61.20
CA THR A 50 9.83 -68.71 61.07
C THR A 50 10.63 -67.54 60.51
N GLY A 51 11.89 -67.38 60.90
CA GLY A 51 12.80 -66.40 60.32
C GLY A 51 13.03 -66.61 58.82
N ILE A 52 13.21 -67.86 58.39
CA ILE A 52 13.33 -68.25 56.98
C ILE A 52 12.03 -67.94 56.23
N LEU A 53 10.87 -68.31 56.78
CA LEU A 53 9.57 -68.05 56.14
C LEU A 53 9.29 -66.56 55.97
N LEU A 54 9.64 -65.74 56.97
CA LEU A 54 9.51 -64.28 56.90
C LEU A 54 10.49 -63.70 55.87
N TYR A 55 11.74 -64.19 55.82
CA TYR A 55 12.73 -63.76 54.83
C TYR A 55 12.24 -63.98 53.38
N PHE A 56 11.63 -65.14 53.10
CA PHE A 56 11.09 -65.44 51.77
C PHE A 56 9.83 -64.66 51.42
N LYS A 57 9.07 -64.17 52.41
CA LYS A 57 7.83 -63.42 52.20
C LYS A 57 8.04 -61.90 52.09
N LEU A 58 9.15 -61.35 52.60
CA LEU A 58 9.23 -59.91 52.87
C LEU A 58 9.68 -58.97 51.74
N PRO A 59 10.52 -59.31 50.74
CA PRO A 59 10.90 -58.31 49.74
C PRO A 59 10.10 -58.51 48.44
N ARG A 60 8.89 -57.96 48.38
CA ARG A 60 8.22 -57.65 47.10
C ARG A 60 8.07 -56.13 47.00
N LEU A 61 8.99 -55.49 46.30
CA LEU A 61 8.93 -54.08 45.98
C LEU A 61 8.24 -53.93 44.62
N ASN A 62 6.99 -53.47 44.63
CA ASN A 62 6.30 -53.07 43.40
C ASN A 62 6.70 -51.62 43.09
N LEU A 63 7.57 -51.42 42.11
CA LEU A 63 7.94 -50.11 41.58
C LEU A 63 7.03 -49.79 40.41
N GLU A 64 6.08 -48.88 40.63
CA GLU A 64 5.21 -48.34 39.59
C GLU A 64 5.80 -47.02 39.10
N ILE A 65 6.47 -47.06 37.95
CA ILE A 65 7.15 -45.90 37.35
C ILE A 65 6.20 -45.25 36.35
N TRP A 66 5.74 -44.04 36.65
CA TRP A 66 4.98 -43.21 35.72
C TRP A 66 5.94 -42.27 34.98
N PRO A 67 6.17 -42.46 33.66
CA PRO A 67 7.03 -41.56 32.91
C PRO A 67 6.37 -40.19 32.76
N GLN A 68 7.05 -39.13 33.17
CA GLN A 68 6.67 -37.78 32.79
C GLN A 68 7.07 -37.54 31.33
N THR A 69 6.10 -37.26 30.48
CA THR A 69 6.33 -36.83 29.10
C THR A 69 6.31 -35.32 29.04
N ASP A 70 7.47 -34.71 28.80
CA ASP A 70 7.54 -33.30 28.40
C ASP A 70 7.29 -33.18 26.89
N LEU A 71 6.42 -32.24 26.50
CA LEU A 71 6.25 -31.87 25.10
C LEU A 71 7.47 -31.07 24.66
N LEU A 72 8.40 -31.75 23.96
CA LEU A 72 9.55 -31.12 23.31
C LEU A 72 9.05 -30.20 22.19
N ASN A 73 8.93 -28.92 22.48
CA ASN A 73 8.73 -27.88 21.46
C ASN A 73 10.08 -27.58 20.81
N LEU A 74 10.40 -28.31 19.74
CA LEU A 74 11.55 -28.03 18.88
C LEU A 74 11.29 -26.77 18.06
N ASN A 75 11.79 -25.63 18.55
CA ASN A 75 11.85 -24.38 17.81
C ASN A 75 13.20 -24.32 17.08
N GLU A 76 13.26 -24.91 15.90
CA GLU A 76 14.46 -24.81 15.05
C GLU A 76 14.37 -23.61 14.10
N LYS A 77 15.49 -22.93 13.90
CA LYS A 77 15.60 -21.83 12.95
C LYS A 77 16.12 -22.37 11.61
N ILE A 78 15.29 -22.32 10.58
CA ILE A 78 15.64 -22.67 9.20
C ILE A 78 15.95 -21.37 8.45
N ILE A 79 16.97 -21.40 7.60
CA ILE A 79 17.35 -20.27 6.75
C ILE A 79 16.86 -20.55 5.33
N ILE A 80 16.18 -19.59 4.71
CA ILE A 80 15.74 -19.69 3.32
C ILE A 80 16.66 -18.79 2.49
N ASP A 81 17.40 -19.38 1.56
CA ASP A 81 18.39 -18.68 0.76
C ASP A 81 18.19 -18.96 -0.74
N LYS A 82 18.23 -17.90 -1.54
CA LYS A 82 18.12 -17.98 -3.02
C LYS A 82 19.42 -18.48 -3.66
N THR A 83 20.56 -18.31 -3.01
CA THR A 83 21.88 -18.63 -3.58
C THR A 83 22.18 -20.12 -3.64
N VAL A 84 21.35 -20.94 -3.00
CA VAL A 84 21.51 -22.38 -2.92
C VAL A 84 20.46 -23.05 -3.81
N ASP A 85 20.90 -23.97 -4.67
CA ASP A 85 20.02 -24.69 -5.62
C ASP A 85 19.45 -26.01 -5.04
N LYS A 86 19.95 -26.47 -3.89
CA LYS A 86 19.59 -27.74 -3.25
C LYS A 86 19.51 -27.59 -1.74
N ILE A 87 18.71 -28.41 -1.07
CA ILE A 87 18.60 -28.44 0.39
C ILE A 87 19.97 -28.78 1.01
N ASP A 88 20.42 -27.92 1.92
CA ASP A 88 21.60 -28.17 2.76
C ASP A 88 21.12 -28.52 4.18
N LEU A 89 21.13 -29.81 4.48
CA LEU A 89 20.67 -30.35 5.77
C LEU A 89 21.66 -30.05 6.92
N GLU A 90 22.95 -29.86 6.61
CA GLU A 90 23.97 -29.58 7.64
C GLU A 90 23.83 -28.15 8.15
N ASN A 91 23.58 -27.20 7.24
CA ASN A 91 23.41 -25.78 7.55
C ASN A 91 21.94 -25.37 7.73
N LYS A 92 21.00 -26.31 7.53
CA LYS A 92 19.54 -26.09 7.60
C LYS A 92 19.05 -24.99 6.64
N ILE A 93 19.52 -25.05 5.40
CA ILE A 93 19.20 -24.08 4.34
C ILE A 93 18.26 -24.72 3.31
N ILE A 94 17.14 -24.04 3.03
CA ILE A 94 16.19 -24.43 1.98
C ILE A 94 16.32 -23.45 0.79
N PRO A 95 16.33 -23.95 -0.47
CA PRO A 95 16.40 -23.11 -1.65
C PRO A 95 15.14 -22.23 -1.80
N ALA A 96 15.35 -20.97 -2.17
CA ALA A 96 14.27 -20.01 -2.39
C ALA A 96 14.04 -19.72 -3.88
N GLU A 97 12.79 -19.73 -4.32
CA GLU A 97 12.38 -19.25 -5.65
C GLU A 97 11.79 -17.84 -5.53
N ILE A 98 12.12 -16.96 -6.49
CA ILE A 98 11.50 -15.63 -6.59
C ILE A 98 10.44 -15.67 -7.68
N ILE A 99 9.20 -15.38 -7.30
CA ILE A 99 8.12 -15.12 -8.23
C ILE A 99 7.95 -13.61 -8.32
N GLU A 100 8.01 -13.09 -9.53
CA GLU A 100 7.78 -11.68 -9.80
C GLU A 100 6.54 -11.44 -10.66
N GLU A 101 5.95 -10.29 -10.43
CA GLU A 101 4.84 -9.77 -11.20
C GLU A 101 5.00 -8.25 -11.33
N GLU A 102 4.62 -7.73 -12.48
CA GLU A 102 4.56 -6.31 -12.77
C GLU A 102 3.16 -5.97 -13.23
N LYS A 103 2.62 -4.86 -12.72
CA LYS A 103 1.30 -4.36 -13.11
C LYS A 103 1.35 -2.85 -13.31
N GLU A 104 0.53 -2.43 -14.26
CA GLU A 104 0.20 -1.03 -14.49
C GLU A 104 -1.27 -0.79 -14.16
N LEU A 105 -1.57 0.37 -13.58
CA LEU A 105 -2.92 0.81 -13.31
C LEU A 105 -3.02 2.30 -13.61
N TRP A 106 -4.10 2.67 -14.30
CA TRP A 106 -4.49 4.06 -14.46
C TRP A 106 -5.84 4.30 -13.79
N GLN A 107 -6.01 5.50 -13.24
CA GLN A 107 -7.28 5.96 -12.66
C GLN A 107 -7.59 7.38 -13.11
N GLU A 108 -8.88 7.67 -13.22
CA GLU A 108 -9.38 9.01 -13.57
C GLU A 108 -9.82 9.74 -12.29
N PHE A 109 -9.43 11.00 -12.16
CA PHE A 109 -9.74 11.88 -11.05
C PHE A 109 -10.34 13.19 -11.57
N SER A 110 -11.14 13.85 -10.74
CA SER A 110 -11.74 15.16 -11.07
C SER A 110 -10.90 16.27 -10.46
N SER A 111 -10.72 17.36 -11.19
CA SER A 111 -10.00 18.53 -10.74
C SER A 111 -10.85 19.37 -9.78
N THR A 112 -10.30 19.76 -8.65
CA THR A 112 -11.04 20.53 -7.64
C THR A 112 -10.83 22.03 -7.74
N GLY A 113 -9.68 22.45 -8.28
CA GLY A 113 -9.33 23.85 -8.44
C GLY A 113 -10.22 24.60 -9.43
N SER A 114 -10.23 25.93 -9.30
CA SER A 114 -10.88 26.85 -10.23
C SER A 114 -9.85 27.76 -10.88
N ALA A 115 -10.01 27.99 -12.17
CA ALA A 115 -9.27 28.98 -12.93
C ALA A 115 -10.25 29.71 -13.84
N THR A 116 -10.25 31.04 -13.81
CA THR A 116 -11.12 31.83 -14.68
C THR A 116 -10.31 32.25 -15.91
N LYS A 117 -10.87 31.97 -17.10
CA LYS A 117 -10.33 32.44 -18.37
C LYS A 117 -11.13 33.65 -18.80
N GLU A 118 -10.46 34.78 -18.93
CA GLU A 118 -11.09 36.07 -19.11
C GLU A 118 -10.61 36.77 -20.39
N GLY A 119 -11.53 37.44 -21.07
CA GLY A 119 -11.29 38.30 -22.22
C GLY A 119 -11.99 39.64 -22.03
N LYS A 120 -11.35 40.71 -22.53
CA LYS A 120 -11.87 42.07 -22.47
C LYS A 120 -12.51 42.44 -23.79
N ALA A 121 -13.67 43.09 -23.73
CA ALA A 121 -14.31 43.59 -24.94
C ALA A 121 -13.49 44.74 -25.54
N GLU A 122 -13.27 44.69 -26.84
CA GLU A 122 -12.60 45.73 -27.59
C GLU A 122 -13.54 46.30 -28.66
N GLY A 123 -13.27 47.53 -29.07
CA GLY A 123 -13.88 48.12 -30.24
C GLY A 123 -13.36 49.52 -30.52
N ILE A 124 -14.09 50.24 -31.37
CA ILE A 124 -13.69 51.57 -31.83
C ILE A 124 -14.78 52.57 -31.44
N ILE A 125 -14.38 53.65 -30.80
CA ILE A 125 -15.24 54.81 -30.55
C ILE A 125 -14.78 55.97 -31.42
N ARG A 126 -15.75 56.69 -31.98
CA ARG A 126 -15.53 57.98 -32.63
C ARG A 126 -15.71 59.08 -31.60
N LEU A 127 -14.62 59.77 -31.27
CA LEU A 127 -14.64 60.90 -30.36
C LEU A 127 -14.86 62.20 -31.11
N TYR A 128 -15.72 63.05 -30.59
CA TYR A 128 -16.08 64.35 -31.15
C TYR A 128 -15.60 65.48 -30.26
N ASN A 129 -15.13 66.56 -30.88
CA ASN A 129 -14.83 67.82 -30.22
C ASN A 129 -15.66 68.96 -30.82
N LYS A 130 -16.57 69.51 -30.01
CA LYS A 130 -17.38 70.70 -30.33
C LYS A 130 -17.06 71.92 -29.46
N TYR A 131 -15.91 71.92 -28.80
CA TYR A 131 -15.52 72.99 -27.88
C TYR A 131 -15.36 74.33 -28.61
N ASN A 132 -15.86 75.40 -28.00
CA ASN A 132 -15.79 76.77 -28.48
C ASN A 132 -15.31 77.67 -27.33
N PRO A 133 -14.21 78.45 -27.47
CA PRO A 133 -13.40 78.68 -28.68
C PRO A 133 -12.71 77.40 -29.21
N PRO A 134 -12.50 77.26 -30.54
CA PRO A 134 -11.87 76.07 -31.12
C PRO A 134 -10.48 75.78 -30.54
N THR A 135 -10.37 74.75 -29.71
CA THR A 135 -9.13 74.33 -29.04
C THR A 135 -8.89 72.84 -29.26
N PRO A 136 -7.67 72.42 -29.63
CA PRO A 136 -7.35 71.01 -29.76
C PRO A 136 -7.23 70.38 -28.37
N ILE A 137 -7.67 69.14 -28.23
CA ILE A 137 -7.63 68.44 -26.94
C ILE A 137 -6.81 67.18 -27.09
N SER A 138 -5.91 66.96 -26.14
CA SER A 138 -5.20 65.69 -26.02
C SER A 138 -5.63 64.99 -24.74
N LEU A 139 -6.07 63.74 -24.88
CA LEU A 139 -6.38 62.86 -23.76
C LEU A 139 -5.19 61.94 -23.53
N LYS A 140 -4.86 61.70 -22.26
CA LYS A 140 -3.73 60.83 -21.90
C LYS A 140 -4.04 59.38 -22.30
N ALA A 141 -3.00 58.56 -22.44
CA ALA A 141 -3.18 57.11 -22.48
C ALA A 141 -3.97 56.65 -21.25
N THR A 142 -4.73 55.56 -21.38
CA THR A 142 -5.63 55.01 -20.34
C THR A 142 -6.79 55.92 -19.93
N THR A 143 -7.15 56.91 -20.75
CA THR A 143 -8.34 57.74 -20.49
C THR A 143 -9.59 56.87 -20.46
N ARG A 144 -10.42 57.07 -19.43
CA ARG A 144 -11.66 56.32 -19.22
C ARG A 144 -12.83 56.93 -19.98
N PHE A 145 -13.63 56.07 -20.58
CA PHE A 145 -14.87 56.36 -21.26
C PHE A 145 -15.99 55.60 -20.56
N LEU A 146 -17.10 56.27 -20.30
CA LEU A 146 -18.28 55.68 -19.68
C LEU A 146 -19.39 55.58 -20.73
N SER A 147 -19.84 54.36 -21.04
CA SER A 147 -20.99 54.14 -21.92
C SER A 147 -22.30 54.56 -21.27
N ASP A 148 -23.33 54.77 -22.07
CA ASP A 148 -24.72 54.93 -21.62
C ASP A 148 -25.26 53.72 -20.84
N SER A 149 -24.74 52.52 -21.12
CA SER A 149 -24.98 51.28 -20.36
C SER A 149 -24.21 51.20 -19.03
N GLY A 150 -23.46 52.25 -18.66
CA GLY A 150 -22.73 52.32 -17.39
C GLY A 150 -21.42 51.53 -17.35
N LYS A 151 -20.94 51.03 -18.50
CA LYS A 151 -19.72 50.23 -18.60
C LYS A 151 -18.52 51.12 -18.91
N TYR A 152 -17.39 50.82 -18.27
CA TYR A 152 -16.17 51.59 -18.45
C TYR A 152 -15.23 50.95 -19.47
N PHE A 153 -14.75 51.79 -20.39
CA PHE A 153 -13.73 51.46 -21.36
C PHE A 153 -12.54 52.40 -21.20
N ARG A 154 -11.37 52.00 -21.68
CA ARG A 154 -10.17 52.83 -21.69
C ARG A 154 -9.50 52.77 -23.05
N ALA A 155 -8.90 53.88 -23.46
CA ALA A 155 -8.03 53.87 -24.63
C ALA A 155 -6.60 53.49 -24.19
N PRO A 156 -5.94 52.51 -24.83
CA PRO A 156 -4.57 52.14 -24.49
C PRO A 156 -3.59 53.28 -24.83
N ASP A 157 -3.86 54.00 -25.91
CA ASP A 157 -2.98 55.04 -26.44
C ASP A 157 -3.43 56.46 -26.11
N LYS A 158 -2.49 57.40 -26.24
CA LYS A 158 -2.76 58.83 -26.16
C LYS A 158 -3.60 59.26 -27.36
N ILE A 159 -4.64 60.05 -27.11
CA ILE A 159 -5.55 60.51 -28.15
C ILE A 159 -5.30 61.99 -28.42
N TYR A 160 -5.33 62.35 -29.70
CA TYR A 160 -5.33 63.74 -30.16
C TYR A 160 -6.62 64.03 -30.92
N ILE A 161 -7.44 64.92 -30.39
CA ILE A 161 -8.72 65.33 -31.00
C ILE A 161 -8.53 66.71 -31.63
N PRO A 162 -8.69 66.85 -32.96
CA PRO A 162 -8.54 68.13 -33.65
C PRO A 162 -9.50 69.22 -33.14
N VAL A 163 -9.23 70.47 -33.47
CA VAL A 163 -10.14 71.61 -33.19
C VAL A 163 -11.48 71.46 -33.90
N ALA A 164 -12.55 71.96 -33.29
CA ALA A 164 -13.84 72.12 -33.97
C ALA A 164 -13.73 73.14 -35.12
N GLN A 165 -14.48 72.95 -36.21
CA GLN A 165 -14.49 73.89 -37.34
C GLN A 165 -15.63 74.89 -37.19
N ILE A 166 -15.40 76.16 -37.55
CA ILE A 166 -16.47 77.15 -37.67
C ILE A 166 -16.81 77.30 -39.15
N LYS A 167 -18.01 76.88 -39.55
CA LYS A 167 -18.54 77.06 -40.91
C LYS A 167 -19.82 77.88 -40.83
N ASN A 168 -19.88 79.01 -41.53
CA ASN A 168 -21.04 79.91 -41.58
C ASN A 168 -21.54 80.33 -40.18
N GLY A 169 -20.62 80.64 -39.26
CA GLY A 169 -20.94 81.02 -37.88
C GLY A 169 -21.45 79.88 -36.98
N LYS A 170 -21.50 78.63 -37.47
CA LYS A 170 -21.89 77.44 -36.70
C LYS A 170 -20.67 76.57 -36.39
N VAL A 171 -20.63 76.00 -35.19
CA VAL A 171 -19.59 75.05 -34.76
C VAL A 171 -19.91 73.67 -35.34
N VAL A 172 -19.00 73.15 -36.15
CA VAL A 172 -19.02 71.79 -36.70
C VAL A 172 -18.02 70.95 -35.90
N PRO A 173 -18.47 69.87 -35.22
CA PRO A 173 -17.56 69.02 -34.46
C PRO A 173 -16.50 68.37 -35.34
N SER A 174 -15.26 68.34 -34.88
CA SER A 174 -14.23 67.46 -35.44
C SER A 174 -14.37 66.06 -34.82
N SER A 175 -13.82 65.03 -35.47
CA SER A 175 -13.81 63.69 -34.90
C SER A 175 -12.52 62.91 -35.15
N VAL A 176 -12.28 61.91 -34.32
CA VAL A 176 -11.18 60.94 -34.44
C VAL A 176 -11.64 59.55 -33.96
N ASP A 177 -11.23 58.51 -34.67
CA ASP A 177 -11.51 57.12 -34.29
C ASP A 177 -10.43 56.60 -33.33
N VAL A 178 -10.87 55.97 -32.24
CA VAL A 178 -10.00 55.52 -31.16
C VAL A 178 -10.34 54.09 -30.79
N LYS A 179 -9.34 53.21 -30.75
CA LYS A 179 -9.47 51.87 -30.21
C LYS A 179 -9.64 51.95 -28.68
N VAL A 180 -10.62 51.24 -28.15
CA VAL A 180 -10.84 51.11 -26.71
C VAL A 180 -10.94 49.66 -26.30
N GLU A 181 -10.58 49.41 -25.06
CA GLU A 181 -10.73 48.12 -24.37
C GLU A 181 -11.54 48.31 -23.09
N ALA A 182 -12.33 47.32 -22.72
CA ALA A 182 -13.06 47.30 -21.46
C ALA A 182 -12.08 47.37 -20.27
N ILE A 183 -12.49 48.00 -19.17
CA ILE A 183 -11.66 48.03 -17.96
C ILE A 183 -11.59 46.63 -17.34
N GLU A 184 -12.72 45.94 -17.28
CA GLU A 184 -12.86 44.59 -16.74
C GLU A 184 -13.17 43.61 -17.87
N ALA A 185 -12.88 42.34 -17.62
CA ALA A 185 -13.30 41.27 -18.51
C ALA A 185 -14.77 40.89 -18.24
N GLY A 186 -15.37 40.15 -19.18
CA GLY A 186 -16.73 39.67 -19.05
C GLY A 186 -17.57 39.94 -20.28
N ASP A 187 -18.57 39.08 -20.47
CA ASP A 187 -19.57 39.17 -21.52
C ASP A 187 -20.45 40.42 -21.39
N GLU A 188 -20.65 40.93 -20.18
CA GLU A 188 -21.39 42.17 -19.91
C GLU A 188 -20.79 43.42 -20.59
N TYR A 189 -19.52 43.36 -21.02
CA TYR A 189 -18.87 44.45 -21.74
C TYR A 189 -19.05 44.35 -23.27
N ASN A 190 -19.68 43.28 -23.78
CA ASN A 190 -20.09 43.18 -25.17
C ASN A 190 -21.37 44.00 -25.41
N ILE A 191 -21.22 45.31 -25.52
CA ILE A 191 -22.33 46.24 -25.67
C ILE A 191 -22.58 46.58 -27.14
N ASP A 192 -23.83 46.87 -27.46
CA ASP A 192 -24.23 47.41 -28.77
C ASP A 192 -23.70 48.83 -29.01
N PRO A 193 -23.84 49.39 -30.23
CA PRO A 193 -23.50 50.78 -30.52
C PRO A 193 -24.08 51.74 -29.45
N ALA A 194 -23.19 52.47 -28.79
CA ALA A 194 -23.50 53.22 -27.57
C ALA A 194 -22.84 54.61 -27.59
N LYS A 195 -23.36 55.51 -26.76
CA LYS A 195 -22.73 56.81 -26.52
C LYS A 195 -21.78 56.74 -25.33
N PHE A 196 -20.70 57.51 -25.41
CA PHE A 196 -19.65 57.56 -24.41
C PHE A 196 -19.43 58.98 -23.91
N SER A 197 -19.27 59.11 -22.60
CA SER A 197 -18.78 60.32 -21.94
C SER A 197 -17.35 60.12 -21.45
N VAL A 198 -16.67 61.23 -21.13
CA VAL A 198 -15.31 61.20 -20.55
C VAL A 198 -15.38 61.68 -19.10
N PRO A 199 -15.55 60.78 -18.11
CA PRO A 199 -15.70 61.17 -16.71
C PRO A 199 -14.52 61.99 -16.16
N GLY A 200 -13.32 61.78 -16.69
CA GLY A 200 -12.13 62.54 -16.29
C GLY A 200 -12.18 64.04 -16.63
N LEU A 201 -13.16 64.48 -17.42
CA LEU A 201 -13.37 65.89 -17.76
C LEU A 201 -14.43 66.56 -16.88
N VAL A 202 -15.10 65.84 -15.97
CA VAL A 202 -16.10 66.43 -15.06
C VAL A 202 -15.50 67.62 -14.30
N GLY A 203 -16.25 68.73 -14.23
CA GLY A 203 -15.79 69.98 -13.62
C GLY A 203 -14.95 70.88 -14.54
N THR A 204 -14.62 70.43 -15.76
CA THR A 204 -13.97 71.24 -16.79
C THR A 204 -14.98 71.75 -17.82
N PRO A 205 -14.70 72.87 -18.52
CA PRO A 205 -15.58 73.35 -19.59
C PRO A 205 -15.63 72.41 -20.81
N TYR A 206 -14.76 71.40 -20.87
CA TYR A 206 -14.69 70.41 -21.94
C TYR A 206 -15.71 69.28 -21.79
N TYR A 207 -16.23 69.03 -20.58
CA TYR A 207 -17.05 67.84 -20.28
C TYR A 207 -18.24 67.67 -21.22
N TYR A 208 -19.01 68.74 -21.46
CA TYR A 208 -20.18 68.70 -22.34
C TYR A 208 -19.83 68.87 -23.83
N SER A 209 -18.58 69.21 -24.13
CA SER A 209 -18.09 69.49 -25.48
C SER A 209 -17.35 68.31 -26.10
N ILE A 210 -16.90 67.35 -25.30
CA ILE A 210 -16.19 66.15 -25.74
C ILE A 210 -17.03 64.93 -25.40
N TYR A 211 -17.41 64.17 -26.43
CA TYR A 211 -18.21 62.96 -26.28
C TYR A 211 -17.79 61.95 -27.34
N GLY A 212 -18.11 60.68 -27.11
CA GLY A 212 -17.87 59.60 -28.06
C GLY A 212 -19.14 58.88 -28.45
N GLU A 213 -19.08 58.17 -29.56
CA GLU A 213 -20.06 57.14 -29.91
C GLU A 213 -19.35 55.96 -30.56
N SER A 214 -19.83 54.74 -30.32
CA SER A 214 -19.46 53.59 -31.15
C SER A 214 -20.50 53.39 -32.24
N LEU A 215 -20.02 53.14 -33.47
CA LEU A 215 -20.89 52.79 -34.60
C LEU A 215 -21.07 51.27 -34.74
N ALA A 216 -20.19 50.49 -34.10
CA ALA A 216 -20.23 49.03 -34.05
C ALA A 216 -20.26 48.56 -32.59
N SER A 217 -20.80 47.36 -32.36
CA SER A 217 -20.82 46.74 -31.03
C SER A 217 -19.38 46.43 -30.55
N MET A 218 -19.17 46.55 -29.24
CA MET A 218 -17.96 46.08 -28.56
C MET A 218 -18.01 44.55 -28.45
N LYS A 219 -16.89 43.87 -28.69
CA LYS A 219 -16.84 42.40 -28.74
C LYS A 219 -15.56 41.84 -28.15
N GLY A 220 -15.58 40.58 -27.74
CA GLY A 220 -14.40 39.87 -27.21
C GLY A 220 -14.36 39.81 -25.68
N GLY A 221 -15.34 40.38 -25.01
CA GLY A 221 -15.57 40.20 -23.58
C GLY A 221 -16.07 38.79 -23.28
N PHE A 222 -15.39 38.06 -22.42
CA PHE A 222 -15.87 36.78 -21.89
C PHE A 222 -15.25 36.52 -20.52
N ALA A 223 -15.95 35.74 -19.70
CA ALA A 223 -15.42 35.20 -18.45
C ALA A 223 -15.93 33.76 -18.34
N GLU A 224 -15.03 32.81 -18.37
CA GLU A 224 -15.34 31.38 -18.30
C GLU A 224 -14.64 30.76 -17.10
N ASP A 225 -15.43 30.20 -16.19
CA ASP A 225 -14.91 29.44 -15.05
C ASP A 225 -14.56 28.03 -15.50
N LEU A 226 -13.27 27.70 -15.39
CA LEU A 226 -12.74 26.41 -15.76
C LEU A 226 -12.21 25.68 -14.53
N ARG A 227 -12.25 24.35 -14.56
CA ARG A 227 -11.62 23.52 -13.55
C ARG A 227 -10.12 23.42 -13.79
N GLN A 228 -9.36 23.45 -12.72
CA GLN A 228 -7.90 23.39 -12.76
C GLN A 228 -7.38 22.33 -11.80
N VAL A 229 -6.42 21.53 -12.28
CA VAL A 229 -5.75 20.50 -11.48
C VAL A 229 -4.88 21.16 -10.41
N THR A 230 -5.14 20.86 -9.14
CA THR A 230 -4.33 21.37 -8.03
C THR A 230 -3.21 20.40 -7.65
N GLN A 231 -2.23 20.88 -6.88
CA GLN A 231 -1.19 20.03 -6.31
C GLN A 231 -1.78 18.94 -5.38
N LEU A 232 -2.85 19.27 -4.67
CA LEU A 232 -3.55 18.33 -3.77
C LEU A 232 -4.24 17.23 -4.57
N ASP A 233 -4.89 17.56 -5.68
CA ASP A 233 -5.52 16.57 -6.56
C ASP A 233 -4.50 15.54 -7.06
N LEU A 234 -3.29 15.99 -7.43
CA LEU A 234 -2.21 15.10 -7.88
C LEU A 234 -1.71 14.19 -6.74
N GLN A 235 -1.55 14.72 -5.53
CA GLN A 235 -1.11 13.92 -4.38
C GLN A 235 -2.16 12.89 -3.96
N GLU A 236 -3.44 13.25 -3.98
CA GLU A 236 -4.53 12.32 -3.70
C GLU A 236 -4.61 11.24 -4.78
N ALA A 237 -4.46 11.62 -6.05
CA ALA A 237 -4.43 10.69 -7.16
C ALA A 237 -3.27 9.69 -7.06
N GLU A 238 -2.07 10.16 -6.72
CA GLU A 238 -0.89 9.33 -6.50
C GLU A 238 -1.11 8.33 -5.36
N ASN A 239 -1.56 8.81 -4.19
CA ASN A 239 -1.79 7.97 -3.03
C ASN A 239 -2.86 6.90 -3.29
N ASN A 240 -3.99 7.29 -3.88
CA ASN A 240 -5.10 6.38 -4.17
C ASN A 240 -4.71 5.33 -5.22
N THR A 241 -4.06 5.75 -6.31
CA THR A 241 -3.63 4.85 -7.39
C THR A 241 -2.56 3.89 -6.91
N THR A 242 -1.56 4.39 -6.18
CA THR A 242 -0.48 3.57 -5.64
C THR A 242 -1.01 2.56 -4.63
N LYS A 243 -1.86 2.98 -3.69
CA LYS A 243 -2.43 2.07 -2.69
C LYS A 243 -3.27 0.96 -3.34
N LYS A 244 -4.08 1.31 -4.34
CA LYS A 244 -4.88 0.33 -5.08
C LYS A 244 -3.99 -0.63 -5.87
N LEU A 245 -3.01 -0.12 -6.61
CA LEU A 245 -2.06 -0.93 -7.37
C LEU A 245 -1.28 -1.91 -6.48
N LEU A 246 -0.82 -1.46 -5.30
CA LEU A 246 -0.10 -2.30 -4.35
C LEU A 246 -0.96 -3.44 -3.76
N ASN A 247 -2.25 -3.23 -3.59
CA ASN A 247 -3.18 -4.27 -3.15
C ASN A 247 -3.53 -5.24 -4.29
N ASP A 248 -3.74 -4.71 -5.49
CA ASP A 248 -4.10 -5.48 -6.68
C ASP A 248 -2.94 -6.38 -7.14
N ILE A 249 -1.69 -5.91 -7.04
CA ILE A 249 -0.49 -6.70 -7.37
C ILE A 249 -0.22 -7.77 -6.32
N GLU A 250 -0.41 -7.47 -5.03
CA GLU A 250 -0.26 -8.47 -3.96
C GLU A 250 -1.27 -9.60 -4.11
N SER A 251 -2.54 -9.26 -4.35
CA SER A 251 -3.60 -10.24 -4.53
C SER A 251 -3.34 -11.12 -5.76
N SER A 252 -2.87 -10.51 -6.85
CA SER A 252 -2.49 -11.23 -8.07
C SER A 252 -1.34 -12.19 -7.86
N LEU A 253 -0.29 -11.72 -7.17
CA LEU A 253 0.91 -12.50 -6.89
C LEU A 253 0.57 -13.72 -6.01
N ARG A 254 -0.25 -13.53 -4.96
CA ARG A 254 -0.74 -14.63 -4.12
C ARG A 254 -1.56 -15.65 -4.90
N ASN A 255 -2.38 -15.21 -5.86
CA ASN A 255 -3.17 -16.10 -6.72
C ASN A 255 -2.32 -16.85 -7.76
N LYS A 256 -1.17 -16.28 -8.15
CA LYS A 256 -0.23 -16.90 -9.10
C LYS A 256 0.63 -17.98 -8.44
N ILE A 257 0.82 -17.92 -7.12
CA ILE A 257 1.59 -18.91 -6.35
C ILE A 257 0.76 -20.19 -6.21
N SER A 258 1.30 -21.31 -6.72
CA SER A 258 0.68 -22.64 -6.58
C SER A 258 0.67 -23.10 -5.12
N SER A 259 -0.29 -23.95 -4.75
CA SER A 259 -0.41 -24.57 -3.42
C SER A 259 0.77 -25.46 -3.02
N GLU A 260 1.66 -25.77 -3.97
CA GLU A 260 2.91 -26.50 -3.74
C GLU A 260 3.97 -25.66 -3.01
N TYR A 261 3.84 -24.33 -3.07
CA TYR A 261 4.76 -23.39 -2.46
C TYR A 261 4.19 -22.81 -1.17
N ILE A 262 5.09 -22.50 -0.24
CA ILE A 262 4.77 -21.74 0.98
C ILE A 262 5.27 -20.31 0.79
N LEU A 263 4.37 -19.35 0.99
CA LEU A 263 4.67 -17.92 1.04
C LEU A 263 4.59 -17.43 2.47
N LEU A 264 5.65 -16.78 2.95
CA LEU A 264 5.61 -16.08 4.23
C LEU A 264 5.01 -14.68 4.02
N ASP A 265 4.18 -14.20 4.94
CA ASP A 265 3.53 -12.89 4.79
C ASP A 265 4.52 -11.73 4.67
N ASN A 266 5.69 -11.85 5.31
CA ASN A 266 6.76 -10.85 5.25
C ASN A 266 7.74 -11.05 4.08
N ALA A 267 7.51 -12.04 3.20
CA ALA A 267 8.38 -12.37 2.07
C ALA A 267 7.93 -11.71 0.76
N ILE A 268 6.96 -10.79 0.81
CA ILE A 268 6.51 -10.01 -0.34
C ILE A 268 7.14 -8.61 -0.28
N SER A 269 8.00 -8.32 -1.24
CA SER A 269 8.51 -6.98 -1.49
C SER A 269 7.71 -6.33 -2.62
N LYS A 270 7.28 -5.08 -2.42
CA LYS A 270 6.52 -4.30 -3.40
C LYS A 270 7.24 -2.99 -3.63
N GLU A 271 7.45 -2.65 -4.89
CA GLU A 271 8.15 -1.45 -5.31
C GLU A 271 7.34 -0.74 -6.40
N VAL A 272 7.15 0.57 -6.25
CA VAL A 272 6.54 1.41 -7.29
C VAL A 272 7.67 1.83 -8.23
N THR A 273 7.62 1.39 -9.48
CA THR A 273 8.65 1.65 -10.48
C THR A 273 8.43 2.98 -11.18
N GLU A 274 7.16 3.34 -11.40
CA GLU A 274 6.77 4.58 -12.07
C GLU A 274 5.47 5.11 -11.46
N ALA A 275 5.40 6.41 -11.18
CA ALA A 275 4.17 7.07 -10.76
C ALA A 275 4.16 8.45 -11.40
N THR A 276 3.37 8.61 -12.47
CA THR A 276 3.36 9.84 -13.24
C THR A 276 1.93 10.31 -13.52
N PRO A 277 1.64 11.59 -13.26
CA PRO A 277 0.39 12.18 -13.71
C PRO A 277 0.49 12.49 -15.21
N LEU A 278 -0.57 12.23 -15.99
CA LEU A 278 -0.62 12.56 -17.42
C LEU A 278 -0.79 14.07 -17.65
N VAL A 279 -1.05 14.84 -16.59
CA VAL A 279 -1.19 16.30 -16.61
C VAL A 279 -0.36 16.93 -15.49
N LYS A 280 0.00 18.19 -15.66
CA LYS A 280 0.73 18.96 -14.64
C LYS A 280 -0.23 19.75 -13.76
N ALA A 281 0.22 20.10 -12.57
CA ALA A 281 -0.47 21.07 -11.73
C ALA A 281 -0.67 22.38 -12.51
N GLY A 282 -1.86 22.97 -12.40
CA GLY A 282 -2.25 24.16 -13.15
C GLY A 282 -2.87 23.88 -14.52
N ALA A 283 -2.93 22.62 -14.98
CA ALA A 283 -3.64 22.28 -16.21
C ALA A 283 -5.16 22.52 -16.06
N THR A 284 -5.74 23.20 -17.04
CA THR A 284 -7.16 23.56 -17.05
C THR A 284 -7.98 22.45 -17.71
N VAL A 285 -8.27 21.39 -16.96
CA VAL A 285 -9.06 20.23 -17.38
C VAL A 285 -10.01 19.82 -16.26
N GLU A 286 -11.22 19.36 -16.59
CA GLU A 286 -12.19 18.88 -15.59
C GLU A 286 -11.77 17.56 -14.94
N LYS A 287 -11.14 16.71 -15.73
CA LYS A 287 -10.67 15.40 -15.30
C LYS A 287 -9.28 15.12 -15.81
N PHE A 288 -8.54 14.31 -15.07
CA PHE A 288 -7.21 13.89 -15.44
C PHE A 288 -6.96 12.44 -15.08
N LYS A 289 -5.96 11.85 -15.72
CA LYS A 289 -5.54 10.48 -15.47
C LYS A 289 -4.22 10.46 -14.74
N PHE A 290 -4.11 9.52 -13.81
CA PHE A 290 -2.86 9.19 -13.12
C PHE A 290 -2.51 7.74 -13.44
N GLU A 291 -1.25 7.51 -13.81
CA GLU A 291 -0.73 6.18 -14.14
C GLU A 291 0.37 5.80 -13.16
N ALA A 292 0.31 4.57 -12.66
CA ALA A 292 1.34 3.99 -11.82
C ALA A 292 1.70 2.58 -12.29
N LYS A 293 2.98 2.24 -12.16
CA LYS A 293 3.52 0.89 -12.38
C LYS A 293 4.22 0.43 -11.13
N ALA A 294 4.02 -0.83 -10.80
CA ALA A 294 4.62 -1.45 -9.64
C ALA A 294 5.10 -2.85 -9.98
N LYS A 295 6.19 -3.24 -9.33
CA LYS A 295 6.74 -4.59 -9.36
C LYS A 295 6.65 -5.20 -7.96
N ALA A 296 6.14 -6.42 -7.89
CA ALA A 296 6.12 -7.20 -6.66
C ALA A 296 6.98 -8.45 -6.82
N ARG A 297 7.70 -8.81 -5.77
CA ARG A 297 8.54 -10.00 -5.69
C ARG A 297 8.18 -10.77 -4.43
N ALA A 298 7.85 -12.03 -4.59
CA ALA A 298 7.61 -12.95 -3.49
C ALA A 298 8.75 -13.96 -3.44
N LEU A 299 9.27 -14.20 -2.24
CA LEU A 299 10.20 -15.30 -1.97
C LEU A 299 9.38 -16.50 -1.45
N VAL A 300 9.46 -17.61 -2.19
CA VAL A 300 8.71 -18.84 -1.91
C VAL A 300 9.67 -20.03 -1.83
N PHE A 301 9.24 -21.09 -1.16
CA PHE A 301 9.95 -22.36 -1.09
C PHE A 301 8.94 -23.51 -1.16
N LYS A 302 9.38 -24.71 -1.54
CA LYS A 302 8.46 -25.85 -1.75
C LYS A 302 8.07 -26.49 -0.43
N LYS A 303 6.79 -26.84 -0.30
CA LYS A 303 6.28 -27.54 0.88
C LYS A 303 6.93 -28.91 1.10
N SER A 304 7.38 -29.56 0.02
CA SER A 304 8.07 -30.85 0.08
C SER A 304 9.48 -30.78 0.66
N GLU A 305 10.04 -29.58 0.83
CA GLU A 305 11.41 -29.35 1.30
C GLU A 305 11.47 -28.97 2.78
N LEU A 306 10.30 -28.89 3.44
CA LEU A 306 10.13 -28.58 4.85
C LEU A 306 10.02 -29.84 5.72
#